data_AF-A0A2C8FDG5-F1
#
_entry.id   AF-A0A2C8FDG5-F1
#
_cell.length_a   1.000
_cell.length_b   1.000
_cell.length_c   1.000
_cell.angle_alpha   90.00
_cell.angle_beta   90.00
_cell.angle_gamma   90.00
#
_symmetry.space_group_name_H-M   'P 1'
#
loop_
_entity.id
_entity.type
_entity.pdbx_description
1 polymer ?
#
loop_
_entity_poly.entity_id
_entity_poly.type
_entity_poly.pdbx_seq_one_letter_code
_entity_poly.pdbx_strand_id
1 'polypeptide(L)' 'MQILLTLSSSDPEIKWNTVRFGNFLLNAGEEVTIFLNGPSVDLTKGDCADYPIAEQAKLFTLSEGVLAA' A
#
# COMPACT_ATOMS: atom_id res chain seq x y z
N MET A 1 -10.06 -7.55 -12.60
CA MET A 1 -10.82 -7.83 -11.36
C MET A 1 -10.67 -6.64 -10.42
N GLN A 2 -11.60 -6.45 -9.50
CA GLN A 2 -11.53 -5.39 -8.49
C GLN A 2 -11.05 -5.98 -7.17
N ILE A 3 -9.91 -5.51 -6.65
CA ILE A 3 -9.25 -6.07 -5.48
C ILE A 3 -9.22 -5.02 -4.37
N LEU A 4 -9.70 -5.41 -3.20
CA LEU A 4 -9.58 -4.65 -1.96
C LEU A 4 -8.52 -5.30 -1.06
N LEU A 5 -7.47 -4.56 -0.74
CA LEU A 5 -6.48 -4.94 0.27
C LEU A 5 -6.81 -4.19 1.57
N THR A 6 -6.98 -4.92 2.67
CA THR A 6 -7.17 -4.31 3.99
C THR A 6 -5.85 -4.29 4.75
N LEU A 7 -5.44 -3.11 5.18
CA LEU A 7 -4.23 -2.94 5.99
C LEU A 7 -4.62 -2.43 7.37
N SER A 8 -4.13 -3.10 8.42
CA SER A 8 -4.45 -2.76 9.81
C SER A 8 -3.26 -2.90 10.76
N SER A 9 -2.08 -3.24 10.24
CA SER A 9 -0.87 -3.42 11.02
C SER A 9 -0.06 -2.13 11.15
N SER A 10 0.60 -1.94 12.29
CA SER A 10 1.63 -0.93 12.49
C SER A 10 3.02 -1.37 12.01
N ASP A 11 3.21 -2.66 11.72
CA ASP A 11 4.49 -3.23 11.34
C ASP A 11 4.98 -2.68 9.97
N PRO A 12 6.19 -2.09 9.88
CA PRO A 12 6.68 -1.48 8.65
C PRO A 12 6.82 -2.45 7.48
N GLU A 13 7.25 -3.69 7.74
CA GLU A 13 7.42 -4.70 6.70
C GLU A 13 6.06 -5.11 6.11
N ILE A 14 5.04 -5.25 6.96
CA ILE A 14 3.68 -5.56 6.51
C ILE A 14 3.13 -4.40 5.67
N LYS A 15 3.27 -3.14 6.12
CA LYS A 15 2.83 -1.97 5.35
C LYS A 15 3.52 -1.92 3.98
N TRP A 16 4.84 -2.08 3.96
CA TRP A 16 5.63 -2.09 2.73
C TRP A 16 5.20 -3.21 1.78
N ASN A 17 5.06 -4.45 2.27
CA ASN A 17 4.65 -5.58 1.45
C ASN A 17 3.22 -5.43 0.91
N THR A 18 2.29 -4.86 1.67
CA THR A 18 0.92 -4.60 1.17
C THR A 18 0.93 -3.63 0.00
N VAL A 19 1.66 -2.50 0.11
CA VAL A 19 1.73 -1.53 -0.99
C VAL A 19 2.50 -2.09 -2.19
N ARG A 20 3.60 -2.82 -1.95
CA ARG A 20 4.37 -3.50 -2.99
C ARG A 20 3.53 -4.53 -3.76
N PHE A 21 2.69 -5.28 -3.04
CA PHE A 21 1.76 -6.22 -3.66
C PHE A 21 0.66 -5.50 -4.45
N GLY A 22 0.13 -4.39 -3.93
CA GLY A 22 -0.79 -3.52 -4.67
C GLY A 22 -0.19 -3.04 -6.00
N ASN A 23 1.05 -2.57 -5.99
CA ASN A 23 1.77 -2.19 -7.21
C ASN A 23 1.94 -3.35 -8.20
N PHE A 24 2.24 -4.55 -7.71
CA PHE A 24 2.32 -5.74 -8.55
C PHE A 24 0.99 -6.04 -9.25
N LEU A 25 -0.13 -5.93 -8.54
CA LEU A 25 -1.47 -6.17 -9.09
C LEU A 25 -1.89 -5.09 -10.09
N LEU A 26 -1.59 -3.81 -9.82
CA LEU A 26 -1.82 -2.72 -10.78
C LEU A 26 -1.06 -2.98 -12.11
N ASN A 27 0.20 -3.40 -12.03
CA ASN A 27 0.99 -3.77 -13.21
C ASN A 27 0.44 -4.99 -13.97
N ALA A 28 -0.36 -5.84 -13.32
CA ALA A 28 -1.05 -6.95 -13.95
C ALA A 28 -2.39 -6.53 -14.60
N GLY A 29 -2.76 -5.24 -14.54
CA GLY A 29 -4.01 -4.72 -15.10
C GLY A 29 -5.23 -4.86 -14.18
N GLU A 30 -5.00 -5.09 -12.88
CA GLU A 30 -6.07 -5.16 -11.89
C GLU A 30 -6.40 -3.77 -11.33
N GLU A 31 -7.65 -3.57 -10.90
CA GLU A 31 -8.06 -2.37 -10.17
C GLU A 31 -7.88 -2.61 -8.66
N VAL A 32 -7.09 -1.77 -7.99
CA VAL A 32 -6.68 -2.02 -6.61
C VAL A 32 -7.00 -0.85 -5.70
N THR A 33 -7.71 -1.14 -4.61
CA THR A 33 -7.90 -0.24 -3.47
C THR A 33 -7.21 -0.80 -2.25
N ILE A 34 -6.42 0.02 -1.55
CA ILE A 34 -5.92 -0.30 -0.21
C ILE A 34 -6.73 0.52 0.80
N PHE A 35 -7.45 -0.18 1.68
CA PHE A 35 -8.18 0.44 2.78
C PHE A 35 -7.33 0.37 4.06
N LEU A 36 -6.91 1.54 4.53
CA LEU A 36 -6.11 1.74 5.73
C LEU A 36 -7.05 1.81 6.93
N ASN A 37 -6.85 0.92 7.89
CA ASN A 37 -7.63 0.89 9.13
C ASN A 37 -6.71 0.88 10.36
N GLY A 38 -7.19 1.44 11.46
CA GLY A 38 -6.49 1.45 12.74
C GLY A 38 -5.09 2.06 12.66
N PRO A 39 -4.04 1.39 13.19
CA PRO A 39 -2.71 1.98 13.28
C PRO A 39 -2.00 2.13 11.92
N SER A 40 -2.57 1.59 10.84
CA SER A 40 -2.00 1.71 9.49
C SER A 40 -2.38 3.00 8.77
N VAL A 41 -3.32 3.79 9.30
CA VAL A 41 -3.71 5.10 8.76
C VAL A 41 -2.48 6.02 8.64
N ASP A 42 -1.51 5.90 9.55
CA ASP A 42 -0.18 6.49 9.42
C ASP A 42 0.72 5.58 8.56
N LEU A 43 0.41 5.50 7.27
CA LEU A 43 0.99 4.51 6.34
C LEU A 43 2.51 4.62 6.26
N THR A 44 3.05 5.84 6.18
CA THR A 44 4.49 6.06 5.99
C THR A 44 5.30 6.01 7.28
N LYS A 45 4.66 5.88 8.45
CA LYS A 45 5.39 5.65 9.70
C LYS A 45 6.08 4.29 9.69
N GLY A 46 7.40 4.33 9.84
CA GLY A 46 8.28 3.17 9.73
C GLY A 46 9.05 3.09 8.40
N ASP A 47 8.87 4.07 7.51
CA ASP A 47 9.64 4.20 6.26
C ASP A 47 11.15 4.27 6.53
N CYS A 48 11.91 3.43 5.83
CA CYS A 48 13.36 3.35 5.92
C CYS A 48 13.95 2.73 4.65
N ALA A 49 15.29 2.58 4.60
CA ALA A 49 15.96 1.98 3.44
C ALA A 49 15.54 0.53 3.16
N ASP A 50 15.26 -0.25 4.21
CA ASP A 50 14.81 -1.65 4.06
C ASP A 50 13.32 -1.74 3.68
N TYR A 51 12.52 -0.75 4.10
CA TYR A 51 11.08 -0.66 3.87
C TYR A 51 10.70 0.73 3.31
N PRO A 52 10.97 1.01 2.03
CA PRO A 52 10.67 2.29 1.39
C PRO A 52 9.17 2.42 1.08
N ILE A 53 8.34 2.48 2.12
CA ILE A 53 6.88 2.59 2.07
C ILE A 53 6.44 3.84 1.31
N ALA A 54 7.07 4.99 1.56
CA ALA A 54 6.71 6.26 0.94
C ALA A 54 6.89 6.24 -0.58
N GLU A 55 7.97 5.60 -1.06
CA GLU A 55 8.22 5.39 -2.48
C GLU A 55 7.16 4.48 -3.11
N GLN A 56 6.88 3.33 -2.46
CA GLN A 56 5.87 2.40 -2.96
C GLN A 56 4.47 3.02 -2.99
N ALA A 57 4.10 3.82 -1.99
CA ALA A 57 2.81 4.49 -1.91
C ALA A 57 2.67 5.58 -2.98
N LYS A 58 3.76 6.31 -3.26
CA LYS A 58 3.83 7.26 -4.38
C LYS A 58 3.65 6.55 -5.71
N LEU A 59 4.34 5.44 -5.93
CA LEU A 59 4.19 4.64 -7.16
C LEU A 59 2.76 4.14 -7.31
N PHE A 60 2.16 3.64 -6.23
CA PHE A 60 0.79 3.12 -6.20
C PHE A 60 -0.24 4.17 -6.61
N THR A 61 -0.19 5.35 -5.99
CA THR A 61 -1.12 6.45 -6.30
C THR A 61 -0.91 7.06 -7.68
N LEU A 62 0.32 7.04 -8.21
CA LEU A 62 0.60 7.45 -9.60
C LEU A 62 0.16 6.41 -10.63
N SER A 63 -0.08 5.16 -10.21
CA SER A 63 -0.49 4.03 -11.05
C SER A 63 -1.99 3.73 -10.91
N GLU A 64 -2.80 4.76 -10.65
CA GLU A 64 -4.26 4.69 -10.50
C GLU A 64 -4.76 3.90 -9.27
N GLY A 65 -3.86 3.42 -8.40
CA GLY A 65 -4.22 2.78 -7.15
C GLY A 65 -4.91 3.74 -6.18
N VAL A 66 -5.95 3.25 -5.50
CA VAL A 66 -6.72 4.06 -4.55
C VAL A 66 -6.31 3.75 -3.11
N LEU A 67 -5.83 4.76 -2.40
CA LEU A 67 -5.70 4.71 -0.93
C LEU A 67 -6.97 5.29 -0.30
N ALA A 68 -7.61 4.53 0.57
CA ALA A 68 -8.78 4.96 1.34
C ALA A 68 -8.51 4.77 2.84
N ALA A 69 -9.10 5.62 3.68
CA ALA A 69 -8.99 5.59 5.13
C ALA A 69 -10.30 6.05 5.79
#